data_AF-A0A2V9UG53-F1
#
_entry.id   AF-A0A2V9UG53-F1
#
_cell.length_a   1.000
_cell.length_b   1.000
_cell.length_c   1.000
_cell.angle_alpha   90.00
_cell.angle_beta   90.00
_cell.angle_gamma   90.00
#
_symmetry.space_group_name_H-M   'P 1'
#
loop_
_entity.id
_entity.type
_entity.pdbx_description
1 polymer ?
#
loop_
_entity_poly.entity_id
_entity_poly.type
_entity_poly.pdbx_seq_one_letter_code
_entity_poly.pdbx_strand_id
1 'polypeptide(L)'
;MKAGTIIMKVGTIIPQSLRVETELYSHGWEIFKNADDVDRDIRRAEWSFFFLAASIQATALGYWGERTVRRAMERVLAKAERSKFNCLEITEISAKQFLGFPYVHVSAHSRHIQKSPFLQEPAERVEP
;
A
#
# COMPACT_ATOMS: atom_id res chain seq x y z
N MET A 1 2.47 -4.52 11.47
CA MET A 1 1.55 -4.17 10.37
C MET A 1 0.19 -3.84 10.97
N LYS A 2 -0.45 -2.74 10.54
CA LYS A 2 -1.76 -2.30 11.04
C LYS A 2 -2.58 -1.65 9.92
N ALA A 3 -3.87 -1.42 10.15
CA ALA A 3 -4.66 -0.55 9.28
C ALA A 3 -4.11 0.89 9.30
N GLY A 4 -4.22 1.61 8.19
CA GLY A 4 -3.60 2.91 7.95
C GLY A 4 -2.12 2.82 7.52
N THR A 5 -1.52 1.63 7.48
CA THR A 5 -0.15 1.50 6.93
C THR A 5 -0.15 1.78 5.44
N ILE A 6 0.70 2.72 5.00
CA ILE A 6 0.97 2.99 3.58
C ILE A 6 2.24 2.24 3.18
N ILE A 7 2.15 1.53 2.06
CA ILE A 7 3.24 0.79 1.43
C ILE A 7 3.46 1.37 0.04
N MET A 8 4.71 1.50 -0.36
CA MET A 8 5.14 2.10 -1.62
C MET A 8 6.06 1.15 -2.38
N LYS A 9 6.04 1.21 -3.70
CA LYS A 9 7.04 0.50 -4.52
C LYS A 9 8.41 1.14 -4.32
N VAL A 10 9.43 0.32 -4.13
CA VAL A 10 10.82 0.80 -4.05
C VAL A 10 11.15 1.60 -5.31
N GLY A 11 11.78 2.76 -5.12
CA GLY A 11 12.14 3.66 -6.22
C GLY A 11 11.01 4.56 -6.72
N THR A 12 9.86 4.58 -6.03
CA THR A 12 8.81 5.57 -6.30
C THR A 12 9.37 6.97 -6.08
N ILE A 13 9.21 7.84 -7.09
CA ILE A 13 9.60 9.24 -6.99
C ILE A 13 8.63 9.94 -6.03
N ILE A 14 9.20 10.59 -5.02
CA ILE A 14 8.48 11.38 -4.02
C ILE A 14 9.02 12.82 -4.01
N PRO A 15 8.26 13.80 -3.48
CA PRO A 15 8.77 15.16 -3.34
C PRO A 15 10.05 15.19 -2.49
N GLN A 16 11.07 15.93 -2.92
CA GLN A 16 12.33 16.07 -2.16
C GLN A 16 12.12 16.68 -0.76
N SER A 17 11.08 17.49 -0.60
CA SER A 17 10.68 18.08 0.68
C SER A 17 10.08 17.05 1.65
N LEU A 18 9.66 15.88 1.16
CA LEU A 18 9.05 14.83 1.95
C LEU A 18 10.15 14.07 2.72
N ARG A 19 10.34 14.42 3.99
CA ARG A 19 11.26 13.72 4.90
C ARG A 19 10.58 12.50 5.50
N VAL A 20 10.45 11.45 4.71
CA VAL A 20 9.85 10.18 5.13
C VAL A 20 10.93 9.13 5.42
N GLU A 21 10.77 8.44 6.53
CA GLU A 21 11.51 7.21 6.78
C GLU A 21 10.73 6.04 6.20
N THR A 22 11.41 5.28 5.33
CA THR A 22 10.87 4.04 4.79
C THR A 22 11.62 2.83 5.35
N GLU A 23 10.95 1.68 5.35
CA GLU A 23 11.54 0.40 5.70
C GLU A 23 11.14 -0.65 4.67
N LEU A 24 12.12 -1.41 4.18
CA LEU A 24 11.85 -2.50 3.26
C LEU A 24 10.96 -3.55 3.95
N TYR A 25 9.83 -3.88 3.32
CA TYR A 25 8.89 -4.86 3.88
C TYR A 25 8.88 -6.17 3.10
N SER A 26 8.84 -6.08 1.78
CA SER A 26 8.83 -7.24 0.88
C SER A 26 9.55 -6.89 -0.42
N HIS A 27 9.74 -7.86 -1.30
CA HIS A 27 10.48 -7.67 -2.54
C HIS A 27 9.82 -6.58 -3.40
N GLY A 28 10.49 -5.43 -3.55
CA GLY A 28 9.99 -4.28 -4.30
C GLY A 28 9.03 -3.36 -3.54
N TRP A 29 8.77 -3.58 -2.24
CA TRP A 29 7.82 -2.80 -1.44
C TRP A 29 8.42 -2.33 -0.11
N GLU A 30 8.24 -1.04 0.20
CA GLU A 30 8.68 -0.38 1.44
C GLU A 30 7.50 0.28 2.18
N ILE A 31 7.57 0.33 3.50
CA ILE A 31 6.54 0.92 4.37
C ILE A 31 6.96 2.32 4.79
N PHE A 32 6.02 3.27 4.79
CA PHE A 32 6.21 4.54 5.49
C PHE A 32 6.10 4.34 6.99
N LYS A 33 7.16 4.66 7.75
CA LYS A 33 7.15 4.57 9.22
C LYS A 33 6.19 5.58 9.87
N ASN A 34 6.06 6.76 9.27
CA ASN A 34 5.26 7.88 9.79
C ASN A 34 4.14 8.26 8.82
N ALA A 35 3.13 7.39 8.66
CA ALA A 35 2.08 7.55 7.66
C ALA A 35 1.07 8.69 7.96
N ASP A 36 0.94 9.11 9.22
CA ASP A 36 -0.16 10.00 9.67
C ASP A 36 -0.17 11.35 8.93
N ASP A 37 1.00 11.85 8.54
CA ASP A 37 1.18 13.16 7.94
C ASP A 37 1.52 13.11 6.44
N VAL A 38 1.70 11.91 5.88
CA VAL A 38 2.21 11.71 4.51
C VAL A 38 1.29 12.35 3.47
N ASP A 39 -0.03 12.14 3.57
CA ASP A 39 -0.99 12.70 2.60
C ASP A 39 -0.94 14.24 2.59
N ARG A 40 -0.89 14.84 3.79
CA ARG A 40 -0.81 16.29 3.94
C ARG A 40 0.51 16.84 3.40
N ASP A 41 1.62 16.18 3.69
CA ASP A 41 2.95 16.67 3.31
C ASP A 41 3.21 16.51 1.81
N ILE A 42 2.68 15.46 1.17
CA ILE A 42 2.68 15.31 -0.29
C ILE A 42 1.89 16.45 -0.94
N ARG A 43 0.68 16.76 -0.43
CA ARG A 43 -0.14 17.86 -0.96
C ARG A 43 0.53 19.23 -0.78
N ARG A 44 1.18 19.47 0.36
CA ARG A 44 1.96 20.70 0.63
C ARG A 44 3.12 20.87 -0.34
N ALA A 45 3.66 19.78 -0.86
CA ALA A 45 4.71 19.80 -1.86
C ALA A 45 4.17 19.99 -3.29
N GLU A 46 2.87 20.27 -3.47
CA GLU A 46 2.19 20.39 -4.76
C GLU A 46 2.18 19.09 -5.58
N TRP A 47 2.19 17.94 -4.88
CA TRP A 47 2.03 16.63 -5.49
C TRP A 47 0.66 16.05 -5.15
N SER A 48 0.23 15.10 -5.98
CA SER A 48 -1.03 14.39 -5.78
C SER A 48 -0.79 13.02 -5.16
N PHE A 49 -1.62 12.67 -4.18
CA PHE A 49 -1.67 11.35 -3.58
C PHE A 49 -3.05 10.73 -3.75
N PHE A 50 -3.28 10.08 -4.89
CA PHE A 50 -4.59 9.55 -5.26
C PHE A 50 -5.01 8.38 -4.36
N PHE A 51 -6.31 8.28 -4.10
CA PHE A 51 -6.96 7.12 -3.51
C PHE A 51 -7.84 6.44 -4.55
N LEU A 52 -7.66 5.14 -4.74
CA LEU A 52 -8.41 4.36 -5.71
C LEU A 52 -9.43 3.48 -4.98
N ALA A 53 -10.71 3.68 -5.28
CA ALA A 53 -11.81 3.03 -4.55
C ALA A 53 -11.84 1.50 -4.68
N ALA A 54 -11.23 0.93 -5.73
CA ALA A 54 -11.17 -0.51 -5.89
C ALA A 54 -10.27 -1.14 -4.81
N SER A 55 -10.84 -1.98 -3.95
CA SER A 55 -10.10 -2.67 -2.90
C SER A 55 -9.38 -3.92 -3.44
N ILE A 56 -8.15 -4.12 -3.01
CA ILE A 56 -7.37 -5.35 -3.17
C ILE A 56 -7.46 -6.13 -1.86
N GLN A 57 -7.93 -7.38 -1.94
CA GLN A 57 -8.14 -8.21 -0.76
C GLN A 57 -7.44 -9.56 -0.90
N ALA A 58 -6.93 -10.09 0.20
CA ALA A 58 -6.46 -11.46 0.25
C ALA A 58 -6.67 -12.08 1.63
N THR A 59 -6.70 -13.41 1.66
CA THR A 59 -6.78 -14.18 2.91
C THR A 59 -5.60 -15.13 3.02
N ALA A 60 -5.25 -15.55 4.23
CA ALA A 60 -4.32 -16.64 4.49
C ALA A 60 -4.86 -17.53 5.60
N LEU A 61 -4.86 -18.85 5.38
CA LEU A 61 -5.31 -19.84 6.36
C LEU A 61 -4.34 -19.91 7.54
N GLY A 62 -4.90 -20.04 8.74
CA GLY A 62 -4.17 -20.13 10.00
C GLY A 62 -4.76 -19.22 11.07
N TYR A 63 -4.37 -19.49 12.32
CA TYR A 63 -4.70 -18.63 13.44
C TYR A 63 -4.07 -17.24 13.29
N TRP A 64 -4.66 -16.27 13.99
CA TRP A 64 -4.11 -14.93 14.10
C TRP A 64 -2.66 -14.98 14.61
N GLY A 65 -1.77 -14.29 13.90
CA GLY A 65 -0.36 -14.25 14.23
C GLY A 65 0.46 -13.64 13.09
N GLU A 66 1.65 -13.18 13.43
CA GLU A 66 2.53 -12.45 12.51
C GLU A 66 2.78 -13.20 11.20
N ARG A 67 3.02 -14.52 11.28
CA ARG A 67 3.24 -15.37 10.10
C ARG A 67 2.03 -15.41 9.16
N THR A 68 0.83 -15.56 9.70
CA THR A 68 -0.40 -15.64 8.91
C THR A 68 -0.75 -14.28 8.31
N VAL A 69 -0.59 -13.20 9.09
CA VAL A 69 -0.73 -11.82 8.61
C VAL A 69 0.25 -11.55 7.48
N ARG A 70 1.54 -11.89 7.64
CA ARG A 70 2.56 -11.68 6.60
C ARG A 70 2.22 -12.40 5.30
N ARG A 71 1.74 -13.64 5.36
CA ARG A 71 1.29 -14.37 4.15
C ARG A 71 0.09 -13.70 3.47
N ALA A 72 -0.88 -13.20 4.23
CA ALA A 72 -2.02 -12.47 3.66
C ALA A 72 -1.56 -11.16 3.00
N MET A 73 -0.64 -10.43 3.66
CA MET A 73 -0.01 -9.22 3.13
C MET A 73 0.76 -9.48 1.84
N GLU A 74 1.63 -10.50 1.79
CA GLU A 74 2.36 -10.89 0.59
C GLU A 74 1.41 -11.20 -0.59
N ARG A 75 0.26 -11.84 -0.33
CA ARG A 75 -0.77 -12.08 -1.35
C ARG A 75 -1.44 -10.78 -1.81
N VAL A 76 -1.68 -9.82 -0.92
CA VAL A 76 -2.18 -8.49 -1.29
C VAL A 76 -1.15 -7.76 -2.16
N LEU A 77 0.13 -7.76 -1.77
CA LEU A 77 1.21 -7.12 -2.54
C LEU A 77 1.39 -7.75 -3.91
N ALA A 78 1.35 -9.08 -4.02
CA ALA A 78 1.41 -9.77 -5.31
C ALA A 78 0.23 -9.42 -6.24
N LYS A 79 -0.96 -9.14 -5.68
CA LYS A 79 -2.10 -8.61 -6.45
C LYS A 79 -1.89 -7.14 -6.81
N ALA A 80 -1.38 -6.34 -5.88
CA ALA A 80 -1.07 -4.93 -6.09
C ALA A 80 0.04 -4.71 -7.12
N GLU A 81 0.96 -5.65 -7.29
CA GLU A 81 2.01 -5.59 -8.32
C GLU A 81 1.42 -5.49 -9.73
N ARG A 82 0.26 -6.12 -9.96
CA ARG A 82 -0.50 -6.06 -11.21
C ARG A 82 -1.25 -4.74 -11.37
N SER A 83 -1.52 -4.06 -10.25
CA SER A 83 -2.04 -2.70 -10.27
C SER A 83 -0.91 -1.78 -10.68
N LYS A 84 -1.11 -0.97 -11.70
CA LYS A 84 -0.06 -0.09 -12.23
C LYS A 84 0.23 1.09 -11.28
N PHE A 85 -0.26 1.05 -10.04
CA PHE A 85 -0.11 2.09 -9.04
C PHE A 85 1.13 1.82 -8.17
N ASN A 86 1.70 2.88 -7.60
CA ASN A 86 2.97 2.83 -6.88
C ASN A 86 2.82 2.79 -5.36
N CYS A 87 1.60 2.91 -4.84
CA CYS A 87 1.34 2.85 -3.41
C CYS A 87 0.09 2.02 -3.10
N LEU A 88 -0.02 1.63 -1.84
CA LEU A 88 -1.11 0.85 -1.29
C LEU A 88 -1.34 1.27 0.16
N GLU A 89 -2.60 1.46 0.56
CA GLU A 89 -3.00 1.73 1.93
C GLU A 89 -3.75 0.52 2.49
N ILE A 90 -3.27 -0.04 3.59
CA ILE A 90 -3.93 -1.16 4.27
C ILE A 90 -5.12 -0.63 5.06
N THR A 91 -6.32 -1.12 4.76
CA THR A 91 -7.56 -0.63 5.40
C THR A 91 -8.13 -1.60 6.42
N GLU A 92 -7.88 -2.90 6.28
CA GLU A 92 -8.35 -3.92 7.23
C GLU A 92 -7.30 -5.01 7.40
N ILE A 93 -7.11 -5.44 8.65
CA ILE A 93 -6.43 -6.70 8.99
C ILE A 93 -7.28 -7.35 10.09
N SER A 94 -7.91 -8.49 9.78
CA SER A 94 -8.87 -9.12 10.70
C SER A 94 -8.72 -10.63 10.74
N ALA A 95 -8.93 -11.22 11.92
CA ALA A 95 -9.11 -12.65 12.07
C ALA A 95 -10.56 -13.03 11.75
N LYS A 96 -10.74 -14.05 10.92
CA LYS A 96 -12.06 -14.57 10.54
C LYS A 96 -12.04 -16.10 10.62
N GLN A 97 -13.23 -16.70 10.57
CA GLN A 97 -13.40 -18.15 10.57
C GLN A 97 -14.49 -18.53 9.58
N PHE A 98 -14.31 -19.65 8.89
CA PHE A 98 -15.32 -20.23 8.01
C PHE A 98 -15.30 -21.75 8.20
N LEU A 99 -16.44 -22.33 8.56
CA LEU A 99 -16.57 -23.77 8.86
C LEU A 99 -15.54 -24.29 9.87
N GLY A 100 -15.21 -23.49 10.89
CA GLY A 100 -14.22 -23.84 11.91
C GLY A 100 -12.76 -23.66 11.49
N PHE A 101 -12.48 -23.28 10.24
CA PHE A 101 -11.12 -23.00 9.78
C PHE A 101 -10.77 -21.51 10.00
N PRO A 102 -9.78 -21.19 10.85
CA PRO A 102 -9.35 -19.82 11.06
C PRO A 102 -8.54 -19.31 9.86
N TYR A 103 -8.72 -18.03 9.55
CA TYR A 103 -7.92 -17.33 8.54
C TYR A 103 -7.76 -15.85 8.90
N VAL A 104 -6.71 -15.23 8.37
CA VAL A 104 -6.54 -13.78 8.38
C VAL A 104 -7.03 -13.22 7.05
N HIS A 105 -7.81 -12.15 7.11
CA HIS A 105 -8.22 -11.34 5.98
C HIS A 105 -7.48 -10.00 6.01
N VAL A 106 -7.02 -9.56 4.84
CA VAL A 106 -6.42 -8.24 4.64
C VAL A 106 -7.13 -7.57 3.47
N SER A 107 -7.52 -6.31 3.66
CA SER A 107 -7.95 -5.43 2.58
C SER A 107 -7.05 -4.21 2.50
N ALA A 108 -6.92 -3.71 1.28
CA ALA A 108 -6.13 -2.53 0.99
C ALA A 108 -6.70 -1.79 -0.21
N HIS A 109 -6.38 -0.51 -0.33
CA HIS A 109 -6.72 0.31 -1.49
C HIS A 109 -5.45 0.75 -2.21
N SER A 110 -5.46 0.71 -3.54
CA SER A 110 -4.38 1.31 -4.31
C SER A 110 -4.33 2.81 -4.02
N ARG A 111 -3.11 3.33 -3.90
CA ARG A 111 -2.82 4.75 -3.84
C ARG A 111 -1.83 5.10 -4.94
N HIS A 112 -1.74 6.36 -5.35
CA HIS A 112 -0.74 6.77 -6.32
C HIS A 112 -0.13 8.13 -6.00
N ILE A 113 1.20 8.19 -5.89
CA ILE A 113 1.96 9.43 -5.72
C ILE A 113 2.48 9.87 -7.09
N GLN A 114 2.23 11.12 -7.47
CA GLN A 114 2.81 11.74 -8.67
C GLN A 114 2.70 13.27 -8.58
N LYS A 115 3.49 13.98 -9.39
CA LYS A 115 3.47 15.45 -9.44
C LYS A 115 2.20 16.00 -10.10
N SER A 116 1.70 15.34 -11.15
CA SER A 116 0.53 15.80 -11.90
C SER A 116 -0.76 15.72 -11.05
N PRO A 117 -1.66 16.71 -11.17
CA PRO A 117 -3.00 16.66 -10.57
C PRO A 117 -3.97 15.69 -11.27
N PHE A 118 -3.62 15.21 -12.46
CA PHE A 118 -4.43 14.26 -13.22
C PHE A 118 -3.81 12.88 -13.15
N LEU A 119 -4.57 11.86 -12.76
CA LEU A 119 -4.09 10.49 -12.70
C LEU A 119 -3.62 10.05 -14.09
N GLN A 120 -2.31 9.94 -14.26
CA GLN A 120 -1.71 9.65 -15.57
C GLN A 120 -1.91 8.17 -15.91
N GLU A 121 -2.06 7.86 -17.19
CA GLU A 121 -1.99 6.49 -17.64
C GLU A 121 -0.56 5.94 -17.49
N PRO A 122 -0.38 4.63 -17.32
CA PRO A 122 0.94 4.01 -17.16
C PRO A 122 1.95 4.36 -18.26
N ALA A 123 1.48 4.55 -19.49
CA ALA A 123 2.31 4.96 -20.63
C ALA A 123 2.73 6.44 -20.55
N GLU A 124 1.97 7.26 -19.84
CA GLU A 124 2.20 8.70 -19.63
C GLU A 124 3.01 8.98 -18.36
N ARG A 125 3.24 7.96 -17.52
CA ARG A 125 4.08 8.04 -16.31
C ARG A 125 5.57 7.95 -16.60
N VAL A 126 5.94 8.02 -17.88
CA VAL A 126 7.33 8.09 -18.33
C VAL A 126 7.73 9.57 -18.36
N GLU A 127 8.56 9.94 -17.37
CA GLU A 127 9.61 10.97 -17.43
C GLU A 127 9.26 12.46 -17.23
N PRO A 128 10.24 13.32 -16.84
CA PRO A 128 11.69 13.29 -17.11
C PRO A 128 12.57 12.47 -16.16
#